data_AF-A0A286Y069-F1
#
_entry.id   AF-A0A286Y069-F1
#
_cell.length_a   1.000
_cell.length_b   1.000
_cell.length_c   1.000
_cell.angle_alpha   90.00
_cell.angle_beta   90.00
_cell.angle_gamma   90.00
#
_symmetry.space_group_name_H-M   'P 1'
#
loop_
_entity.id
_entity.type
_entity.pdbx_description
1 polymer ?
#
loop_
_entity_poly.entity_id
_entity_poly.type
_entity_poly.pdbx_seq_one_letter_code
_entity_poly.pdbx_strand_id
1 'polypeptide(L)'
;MRTLAVGPVASIMETNLKNVLVVSFGFLLLFTAYGGLQNLQSSLHSKGGLGVTTLSALYGAVLLSSMFLPPILIKRFGCKWTITGAMGCYVAFSLGNFKDSWYTLVPTSVLLGLGAAPLWSAQCTYLTILGNSQARKAGKLGKDVVNKYFGIFFFIFQSSGVWGNLISSLVFEQTPHKGFTEFLLEDQLMSCGAKDCLMSTVATNTTTQPSQKLIYTLLGIYTGSGVLAILLIAMFLEPIDDNPPNSEGEKSPPFWSTLLSTFMLLRDKRLCLLILLPLYSGLQQGFISGEYTRSYVTCALGIQFVGYVMICFSAASSSCSLLYGKISQYTGRAVLYALGTVTHLSCIVSLLLWQPRTAQMAVFFILPGLWGVADAVWQTQNSVIYGVLFEKNKEAAFANYRLWEALGFVIAFGNAILSPGQPAQVTQ
;
A
#
# COMPACT_ATOMS: atom_id res chain seq x y z
N MET A 1 0.17 -43.67 32.74
CA MET A 1 -0.49 -42.80 31.73
C MET A 1 -0.36 -41.35 32.19
N ARG A 2 0.65 -40.63 31.68
CA ARG A 2 0.77 -39.18 31.89
C ARG A 2 -0.08 -38.48 30.83
N THR A 3 -1.17 -37.88 31.25
CA THR A 3 -1.96 -36.92 30.46
C THR A 3 -1.09 -35.69 30.19
N LEU A 4 -0.61 -35.57 28.96
CA LEU A 4 0.10 -34.40 28.47
C LEU A 4 -0.86 -33.20 28.43
N ALA A 5 -0.48 -32.11 29.09
CA ALA A 5 -1.17 -30.83 29.06
C ALA A 5 -1.07 -30.21 27.65
N VAL A 6 -2.00 -30.57 26.75
CA VAL A 6 -2.11 -30.03 25.39
C VAL A 6 -3.05 -28.80 25.32
N GLY A 7 -3.80 -28.50 26.39
CA GLY A 7 -4.90 -27.53 26.38
C GLY A 7 -4.54 -26.03 26.25
N PRO A 8 -3.58 -25.46 27.02
CA PRO A 8 -3.39 -24.01 27.05
C PRO A 8 -2.62 -23.44 25.84
N VAL A 9 -1.59 -24.16 25.38
CA VAL A 9 -0.70 -23.67 24.31
C VAL A 9 -1.37 -23.74 22.94
N ALA A 10 -2.20 -24.77 22.69
CA ALA A 10 -2.98 -24.90 21.46
C ALA A 10 -4.05 -23.81 21.34
N SER A 11 -4.84 -23.61 22.40
CA SER A 11 -5.87 -22.56 22.49
C SER A 11 -5.29 -21.15 22.25
N ILE A 12 -4.13 -20.84 22.81
CA ILE A 12 -3.51 -19.51 22.66
C ILE A 12 -2.88 -19.32 21.27
N MET A 13 -2.36 -20.39 20.66
CA MET A 13 -1.86 -20.35 19.28
C MET A 13 -3.01 -20.06 18.28
N GLU A 14 -4.21 -20.59 18.55
CA GLU A 14 -5.42 -20.27 17.80
C GLU A 14 -5.82 -18.81 17.96
N THR A 15 -5.77 -18.26 19.18
CA THR A 15 -6.11 -16.84 19.43
C THR A 15 -5.17 -15.88 18.69
N ASN A 16 -3.85 -16.11 18.74
CA ASN A 16 -2.89 -15.24 18.06
C ASN A 16 -3.06 -15.31 16.54
N LEU A 17 -3.24 -16.51 15.98
CA LEU A 17 -3.49 -16.66 14.54
C LEU A 17 -4.83 -16.01 14.13
N LYS A 18 -5.89 -16.16 14.94
CA LYS A 18 -7.18 -15.49 14.73
C LYS A 18 -6.98 -13.97 14.65
N ASN A 19 -6.25 -13.37 15.59
CA ASN A 19 -5.97 -11.93 15.56
C ASN A 19 -5.19 -11.50 14.31
N VAL A 20 -4.19 -12.29 13.87
CA VAL A 20 -3.49 -12.05 12.59
C VAL A 20 -4.50 -12.07 11.43
N LEU A 21 -5.38 -13.07 11.36
CA LEU A 21 -6.38 -13.19 10.30
C LEU A 21 -7.37 -12.02 10.32
N VAL A 22 -7.87 -11.62 11.50
CA VAL A 22 -8.79 -10.48 11.64
C VAL A 22 -8.16 -9.19 11.12
N VAL A 23 -6.91 -8.88 11.52
CA VAL A 23 -6.18 -7.72 10.98
C VAL A 23 -6.02 -7.82 9.47
N SER A 24 -5.66 -9.01 8.98
CA SER A 24 -5.42 -9.23 7.55
C SER A 24 -6.68 -9.05 6.70
N PHE A 25 -7.81 -9.61 7.13
CA PHE A 25 -9.11 -9.45 6.45
C PHE A 25 -9.65 -8.02 6.57
N GLY A 26 -9.42 -7.33 7.70
CA GLY A 26 -9.77 -5.91 7.82
C GLY A 26 -9.01 -5.04 6.82
N PHE A 27 -7.69 -5.26 6.69
CA PHE A 27 -6.88 -4.57 5.68
C PHE A 27 -7.29 -4.97 4.25
N LEU A 28 -7.58 -6.25 4.00
CA LEU A 28 -8.11 -6.72 2.71
C LEU A 28 -9.36 -5.94 2.30
N LEU A 29 -10.36 -5.84 3.16
CA LEU A 29 -11.62 -5.14 2.87
C LEU A 29 -11.41 -3.63 2.67
N LEU A 30 -10.56 -3.00 3.49
CA LEU A 30 -10.26 -1.57 3.38
C LEU A 30 -9.52 -1.24 2.09
N PHE A 31 -8.48 -2.00 1.75
CA PHE A 31 -7.64 -1.76 0.58
C PHE A 31 -8.20 -2.33 -0.71
N THR A 32 -9.23 -3.18 -0.65
CA THR A 32 -10.06 -3.51 -1.82
C THR A 32 -10.74 -2.23 -2.31
N ALA A 33 -11.30 -1.45 -1.38
CA ALA A 33 -11.90 -0.15 -1.68
C ALA A 33 -10.86 0.89 -2.09
N TYR A 34 -9.86 1.14 -1.23
CA TYR A 34 -8.87 2.19 -1.48
C TYR A 34 -7.98 1.89 -2.69
N GLY A 35 -7.47 0.67 -2.85
CA GLY A 35 -6.57 0.32 -3.96
C GLY A 35 -7.25 0.46 -5.32
N GLY A 36 -8.51 0.00 -5.44
CA GLY A 36 -9.30 0.20 -6.65
C GLY A 36 -9.55 1.68 -6.93
N LEU A 37 -9.92 2.46 -5.91
CA LEU A 37 -10.14 3.90 -6.03
C LEU A 37 -8.87 4.67 -6.41
N GLN A 38 -7.72 4.33 -5.79
CA GLN A 38 -6.41 4.94 -6.02
C GLN A 38 -5.97 4.79 -7.47
N ASN A 39 -6.04 3.57 -8.03
CA ASN A 39 -5.65 3.30 -9.42
C ASN A 39 -6.46 4.10 -10.43
N LEU A 40 -7.69 4.48 -10.06
CA LEU A 40 -8.60 5.22 -10.91
C LEU A 40 -8.54 6.74 -10.70
N GLN A 41 -7.93 7.24 -9.62
CA GLN A 41 -7.96 8.68 -9.27
C GLN A 41 -7.45 9.58 -10.40
N SER A 42 -6.26 9.29 -10.93
CA SER A 42 -5.62 10.08 -11.99
C SER A 42 -6.44 10.08 -13.28
N SER A 43 -7.23 9.03 -13.50
CA SER A 43 -8.01 8.81 -14.72
C SER A 43 -9.44 9.33 -14.60
N LEU A 44 -10.10 9.17 -13.45
CA LEU A 44 -11.45 9.67 -13.17
C LEU A 44 -11.48 11.20 -13.02
N HIS A 45 -10.41 11.78 -12.46
CA HIS A 45 -10.32 13.20 -12.14
C HIS A 45 -9.15 13.88 -12.89
N SER A 46 -9.10 13.68 -14.21
CA SER A 46 -8.06 14.23 -15.08
C SER A 46 -8.17 15.74 -15.30
N LYS A 47 -9.37 16.33 -15.16
CA LYS A 47 -9.60 17.78 -15.32
C LYS A 47 -8.79 18.59 -14.32
N GLY A 48 -7.90 19.46 -14.82
CA GLY A 48 -7.07 20.33 -13.99
C GLY A 48 -6.06 19.59 -13.09
N GLY A 49 -5.76 18.31 -13.37
CA GLY A 49 -4.85 17.50 -12.55
C GLY A 49 -5.37 17.15 -11.16
N LEU A 50 -6.68 17.29 -10.90
CA LEU A 50 -7.28 17.10 -9.57
C LEU A 50 -6.93 15.73 -8.96
N GLY A 51 -6.98 14.63 -9.72
CA GLY A 51 -6.63 13.30 -9.24
C GLY A 51 -5.17 13.17 -8.80
N VAL A 52 -4.23 13.72 -9.57
CA VAL A 52 -2.79 13.70 -9.24
C VAL A 52 -2.51 14.58 -8.04
N THR A 53 -3.13 15.75 -7.95
CA THR A 53 -3.00 16.65 -6.79
C THR A 53 -3.58 16.02 -5.52
N THR A 54 -4.70 15.31 -5.63
CA THR A 54 -5.33 14.58 -4.51
C THR A 54 -4.39 13.49 -3.98
N LEU A 55 -3.78 12.69 -4.86
CA LEU A 55 -2.79 11.69 -4.45
C LEU A 55 -1.52 12.33 -3.86
N SER A 56 -1.06 13.44 -4.43
CA SER A 56 0.11 14.16 -3.92
C SER A 56 -0.13 14.76 -2.54
N ALA A 57 -1.30 15.35 -2.30
CA ALA A 57 -1.72 15.86 -1.01
C ALA A 57 -1.84 14.73 0.03
N LEU A 58 -2.38 13.57 -0.38
CA LEU A 58 -2.42 12.37 0.45
C LEU A 58 -1.02 11.98 0.91
N TYR A 59 -0.09 11.70 0.00
CA TYR A 59 1.25 11.21 0.37
C TYR A 59 2.10 12.27 1.08
N GLY A 60 1.92 13.55 0.74
CA GLY A 60 2.50 14.66 1.50
C GLY A 60 2.01 14.69 2.96
N ALA A 61 0.71 14.44 3.19
CA ALA A 61 0.16 14.30 4.52
C ALA A 61 0.64 13.02 5.23
N VAL A 62 0.86 11.90 4.51
CA VAL A 62 1.50 10.70 5.08
C VAL A 62 2.91 11.00 5.56
N LEU A 63 3.69 11.76 4.79
CA LEU A 63 5.05 12.17 5.15
C LEU A 63 5.06 12.92 6.49
N LEU A 64 4.21 13.95 6.61
CA LEU A 64 4.08 14.74 7.85
C LEU A 64 3.55 13.88 9.01
N SER A 65 2.55 13.04 8.75
CA SER A 65 1.97 12.16 9.76
C SER A 65 2.99 11.19 10.34
N SER A 66 3.80 10.57 9.47
CA SER A 66 4.80 9.57 9.85
C SER A 66 5.84 10.09 10.84
N MET A 67 6.09 11.41 10.89
CA MET A 67 7.04 11.99 11.83
C MET A 67 6.55 11.95 13.28
N PHE A 68 5.24 12.10 13.50
CA PHE A 68 4.70 12.43 14.84
C PHE A 68 3.52 11.56 15.27
N LEU A 69 2.56 11.31 14.38
CA LEU A 69 1.28 10.71 14.75
C LEU A 69 1.37 9.24 15.18
N PRO A 70 2.18 8.36 14.54
CA PRO A 70 2.18 6.94 14.92
C PRO A 70 2.59 6.70 16.38
N PRO A 71 3.74 7.19 16.89
CA PRO A 71 4.11 6.95 18.29
C PRO A 71 3.11 7.55 19.28
N ILE A 72 2.52 8.70 18.98
CA ILE A 72 1.54 9.36 19.86
C ILE A 72 0.24 8.55 19.95
N LEU A 73 -0.31 8.17 18.79
CA LEU A 73 -1.60 7.48 18.73
C LEU A 73 -1.49 6.05 19.24
N ILE A 74 -0.44 5.31 18.86
CA ILE A 74 -0.24 3.93 19.29
C ILE A 74 -0.07 3.87 20.82
N LYS A 75 0.74 4.77 21.40
CA LYS A 75 0.95 4.80 22.84
C LYS A 75 -0.31 5.23 23.62
N ARG A 76 -1.12 6.15 23.06
CA ARG A 76 -2.30 6.69 23.75
C ARG A 76 -3.53 5.78 23.66
N PHE A 77 -3.76 5.18 22.50
CA PHE A 77 -4.98 4.42 22.20
C PHE A 77 -4.74 2.92 22.02
N GLY A 78 -3.48 2.49 21.97
CA GLY A 78 -3.10 1.14 21.61
C GLY A 78 -3.20 0.88 20.11
N CYS A 79 -2.65 -0.25 19.67
CA CYS A 79 -2.65 -0.64 18.25
C CYS A 79 -4.07 -0.82 17.70
N LYS A 80 -4.96 -1.49 18.44
CA LYS A 80 -6.34 -1.77 18.00
C LYS A 80 -7.10 -0.50 17.62
N TRP A 81 -7.23 0.44 18.55
CA TRP A 81 -8.03 1.65 18.33
C TRP A 81 -7.34 2.64 17.40
N THR A 82 -6.02 2.65 17.33
CA THR A 82 -5.28 3.41 16.30
C THR A 82 -5.63 2.89 14.91
N ILE A 83 -5.65 1.57 14.69
CA ILE A 83 -6.07 0.96 13.42
C ILE A 83 -7.52 1.35 13.11
N THR A 84 -8.46 1.12 14.04
CA THR A 84 -9.88 1.41 13.84
C THR A 84 -10.14 2.88 13.47
N GLY A 85 -9.55 3.82 14.24
CA GLY A 85 -9.73 5.26 13.98
C GLY A 85 -9.12 5.68 12.65
N ALA A 86 -7.95 5.15 12.30
CA ALA A 86 -7.30 5.44 11.03
C ALA A 86 -8.06 4.88 9.82
N MET A 87 -8.69 3.70 9.94
CA MET A 87 -9.59 3.17 8.89
C MET A 87 -10.77 4.11 8.61
N GLY A 88 -11.25 4.86 9.60
CA GLY A 88 -12.26 5.91 9.40
C GLY A 88 -11.82 7.01 8.42
N CYS A 89 -10.53 7.34 8.38
CA CYS A 89 -9.97 8.33 7.45
C CYS A 89 -10.04 7.85 5.99
N TYR A 90 -9.87 6.55 5.75
CA TYR A 90 -10.03 5.93 4.43
C TYR A 90 -11.49 5.96 3.97
N VAL A 91 -12.44 5.66 4.86
CA VAL A 91 -13.87 5.76 4.54
C VAL A 91 -14.28 7.20 4.24
N ALA A 92 -13.75 8.18 4.99
CA ALA A 92 -14.00 9.60 4.72
C ALA A 92 -13.50 10.03 3.33
N PHE A 93 -12.36 9.51 2.87
CA PHE A 93 -11.88 9.71 1.51
C PHE A 93 -12.81 9.09 0.46
N SER A 94 -13.26 7.85 0.65
CA SER A 94 -14.25 7.23 -0.25
C SER A 94 -15.55 8.04 -0.33
N LEU A 95 -16.03 8.58 0.80
CA LEU A 95 -17.19 9.46 0.85
C LEU A 95 -16.95 10.80 0.13
N GLY A 96 -15.75 11.36 0.27
CA GLY A 96 -15.35 12.58 -0.43
C GLY A 96 -15.42 12.46 -1.96
N ASN A 97 -15.22 11.24 -2.50
CA ASN A 97 -15.27 10.96 -3.92
C ASN A 97 -16.69 10.98 -4.53
N PHE A 98 -17.76 11.00 -3.72
CA PHE A 98 -19.12 11.17 -4.25
C PHE A 98 -19.38 12.57 -4.81
N LYS A 99 -18.59 13.57 -4.40
CA LYS A 99 -18.60 14.91 -4.97
C LYS A 99 -17.20 15.23 -5.47
N ASP A 100 -17.03 15.37 -6.77
CA ASP A 100 -15.77 15.60 -7.47
C ASP A 100 -15.37 17.09 -7.45
N SER A 101 -15.06 17.62 -6.26
CA SER A 101 -14.62 19.00 -6.08
C SER A 101 -13.26 19.06 -5.38
N TRP A 102 -12.49 20.11 -5.67
CA TRP A 102 -11.27 20.45 -4.94
C TRP A 102 -11.50 20.56 -3.43
N TYR A 103 -12.65 21.10 -3.02
CA TYR A 103 -13.01 21.31 -1.61
C TYR A 103 -13.42 20.03 -0.87
N THR A 104 -13.68 18.94 -1.58
CA THR A 104 -14.04 17.65 -0.97
C THR A 104 -12.87 16.67 -1.05
N LEU A 105 -12.26 16.52 -2.24
CA LEU A 105 -11.18 15.55 -2.48
C LEU A 105 -9.88 15.95 -1.78
N VAL A 106 -9.46 17.22 -1.84
CA VAL A 106 -8.19 17.62 -1.21
C VAL A 106 -8.25 17.48 0.31
N PRO A 107 -9.26 17.99 1.03
CA PRO A 107 -9.31 17.83 2.49
C PRO A 107 -9.44 16.37 2.94
N THR A 108 -10.25 15.57 2.24
CA THR A 108 -10.40 14.14 2.59
C THR A 108 -9.14 13.33 2.25
N SER A 109 -8.37 13.73 1.23
CA SER A 109 -7.07 13.13 0.92
C SER A 109 -6.01 13.45 1.99
N VAL A 110 -5.99 14.67 2.51
CA VAL A 110 -5.12 15.06 3.62
C VAL A 110 -5.51 14.27 4.88
N LEU A 111 -6.81 14.18 5.18
CA LEU A 111 -7.30 13.39 6.31
C LEU A 111 -6.88 11.92 6.21
N LEU A 112 -7.03 11.32 5.02
CA LEU A 112 -6.53 9.97 4.73
C LEU A 112 -5.02 9.87 4.95
N GLY A 113 -4.23 10.80 4.41
CA GLY A 113 -2.78 10.81 4.62
C GLY A 113 -2.38 10.89 6.09
N LEU A 114 -3.10 11.70 6.89
CA LEU A 114 -2.90 11.78 8.33
C LEU A 114 -3.19 10.45 9.05
N GLY A 115 -4.21 9.70 8.62
CA GLY A 115 -4.55 8.39 9.18
C GLY A 115 -3.66 7.23 8.68
N ALA A 116 -3.13 7.31 7.46
CA ALA A 116 -2.44 6.19 6.84
C ALA A 116 -1.14 5.78 7.55
N ALA A 117 -0.29 6.72 7.96
CA ALA A 117 0.94 6.38 8.67
C ALA A 117 0.69 5.70 10.03
N PRO A 118 -0.21 6.19 10.89
CA PRO A 118 -0.63 5.49 12.11
C PRO A 118 -1.21 4.11 11.84
N LEU A 119 -2.07 3.95 10.83
CA LEU A 119 -2.68 2.67 10.46
C LEU A 119 -1.61 1.59 10.23
N TRP A 120 -0.67 1.90 9.34
CA TRP A 120 0.39 0.97 8.95
C TRP A 120 1.38 0.69 10.07
N SER A 121 1.75 1.73 10.83
CA SER A 121 2.69 1.59 11.94
C SER A 121 2.09 0.78 13.08
N ALA A 122 0.80 0.98 13.39
CA ALA A 122 0.07 0.24 14.40
C ALA A 122 -0.08 -1.24 13.99
N GLN A 123 -0.40 -1.51 12.73
CA GLN A 123 -0.48 -2.88 12.20
C GLN A 123 0.86 -3.61 12.29
N CYS A 124 1.96 -2.96 11.87
CA CYS A 124 3.29 -3.55 11.92
C CYS A 124 3.73 -3.81 13.37
N THR A 125 3.44 -2.87 14.27
CA THR A 125 3.70 -3.00 15.70
C THR A 125 2.89 -4.16 16.30
N TYR A 126 1.60 -4.26 15.97
CA TYR A 126 0.70 -5.32 16.44
C TYR A 126 1.20 -6.70 16.03
N LEU A 127 1.52 -6.92 14.75
CA LEU A 127 2.04 -8.21 14.27
C LEU A 127 3.39 -8.56 14.88
N THR A 128 4.25 -7.58 15.13
CA THR A 128 5.56 -7.79 15.76
C THR A 128 5.39 -8.24 17.21
N ILE A 129 4.55 -7.55 17.99
CA ILE A 129 4.28 -7.91 19.39
C ILE A 129 3.68 -9.33 19.45
N LEU A 130 2.69 -9.60 18.59
CA LEU A 130 2.02 -10.90 18.52
C LEU A 130 2.97 -12.02 18.14
N GLY A 131 3.82 -11.79 17.13
CA GLY A 131 4.84 -12.73 16.69
C GLY A 131 5.89 -13.03 17.75
N ASN A 132 6.40 -12.00 18.44
CA ASN A 132 7.38 -12.18 19.50
C ASN A 132 6.77 -12.85 20.74
N SER A 133 5.53 -12.51 21.10
CA SER A 133 4.79 -13.17 22.19
C SER A 133 4.60 -14.66 21.90
N GLN A 134 4.17 -15.00 20.68
CA GLN A 134 4.02 -16.39 20.25
C GLN A 134 5.36 -17.13 20.22
N ALA A 135 6.43 -16.48 19.75
CA ALA A 135 7.75 -17.09 19.67
C ALA A 135 8.30 -17.44 21.06
N ARG A 136 8.18 -16.52 22.03
CA ARG A 136 8.57 -16.76 23.43
C ARG A 136 7.83 -17.96 24.03
N LYS A 137 6.51 -18.05 23.81
CA LYS A 137 5.69 -19.16 24.32
C LYS A 137 6.01 -20.50 23.66
N ALA A 138 6.31 -20.49 22.37
CA ALA A 138 6.59 -21.70 21.59
C ALA A 138 8.08 -22.13 21.61
N GLY A 139 8.95 -21.40 22.30
CA GLY A 139 10.40 -21.65 22.28
C GLY A 139 11.03 -21.49 20.90
N LYS A 140 10.45 -20.63 20.03
CA LYS A 140 10.93 -20.38 18.67
C LYS A 140 11.66 -19.03 18.59
N LEU A 141 12.46 -18.86 17.54
CA LEU A 141 13.07 -17.57 17.22
C LEU A 141 12.00 -16.55 16.84
N GLY A 142 12.00 -15.38 17.51
CA GLY A 142 11.06 -14.28 17.25
C GLY A 142 10.98 -13.89 15.78
N LYS A 143 12.13 -13.75 15.14
CA LYS A 143 12.25 -13.42 13.70
C LYS A 143 11.48 -14.38 12.79
N ASP A 144 11.38 -15.66 13.12
CA ASP A 144 10.76 -16.66 12.24
C ASP A 144 9.23 -16.62 12.35
N VAL A 145 8.71 -16.42 13.56
CA VAL A 145 7.27 -16.28 13.80
C VAL A 145 6.76 -14.94 13.28
N VAL A 146 7.51 -13.85 13.52
CA VAL A 146 7.21 -12.53 12.95
C VAL A 146 7.20 -12.59 11.43
N ASN A 147 8.22 -13.20 10.81
CA ASN A 147 8.25 -13.46 9.36
C ASN A 147 6.99 -14.19 8.87
N LYS A 148 6.58 -15.26 9.57
CA LYS A 148 5.39 -16.02 9.22
C LYS A 148 4.12 -15.17 9.27
N TYR A 149 3.93 -14.36 10.33
CA TYR A 149 2.75 -13.53 10.50
C TYR A 149 2.69 -12.38 9.49
N PHE A 150 3.81 -11.72 9.19
CA PHE A 150 3.87 -10.75 8.10
C PHE A 150 3.61 -11.40 6.74
N GLY A 151 4.14 -12.60 6.48
CA GLY A 151 3.86 -13.34 5.25
C GLY A 151 2.38 -13.69 5.05
N ILE A 152 1.69 -14.14 6.12
CA ILE A 152 0.24 -14.38 6.11
C ILE A 152 -0.52 -13.08 5.88
N PHE A 153 -0.15 -12.02 6.60
CA PHE A 153 -0.79 -10.72 6.47
C PHE A 153 -0.68 -10.19 5.04
N PHE A 154 0.53 -10.11 4.48
CA PHE A 154 0.74 -9.56 3.14
C PHE A 154 0.13 -10.45 2.05
N PHE A 155 0.06 -11.77 2.23
CA PHE A 155 -0.69 -12.66 1.34
C PHE A 155 -2.16 -12.24 1.24
N ILE A 156 -2.85 -12.13 2.37
CA ILE A 156 -4.27 -11.78 2.40
C ILE A 156 -4.46 -10.32 1.98
N PHE A 157 -3.72 -9.38 2.57
CA PHE A 157 -3.84 -7.95 2.30
C PHE A 157 -3.55 -7.63 0.82
N GLN A 158 -2.45 -8.08 0.22
CA GLN A 158 -2.11 -7.72 -1.16
C GLN A 158 -3.10 -8.32 -2.18
N SER A 159 -3.81 -9.40 -1.81
CA SER A 159 -4.91 -9.91 -2.64
C SER A 159 -6.05 -8.89 -2.81
N SER A 160 -6.13 -7.86 -1.97
CA SER A 160 -7.10 -6.76 -2.10
C SER A 160 -6.99 -6.04 -3.44
N GLY A 161 -5.78 -5.96 -4.00
CA GLY A 161 -5.60 -5.38 -5.33
C GLY A 161 -6.24 -6.25 -6.41
N VAL A 162 -6.35 -7.56 -6.24
CA VAL A 162 -7.11 -8.42 -7.16
C VAL A 162 -8.60 -8.08 -7.09
N TRP A 163 -9.17 -8.08 -5.89
CA TRP A 163 -10.60 -7.84 -5.69
C TRP A 163 -11.03 -6.42 -6.06
N GLY A 164 -10.24 -5.42 -5.66
CA GLY A 164 -10.53 -4.01 -5.94
C GLY A 164 -10.52 -3.74 -7.43
N ASN A 165 -9.46 -4.17 -8.13
CA ASN A 165 -9.38 -3.99 -9.57
C ASN A 165 -10.45 -4.81 -10.32
N LEU A 166 -10.78 -6.03 -9.86
CA LEU A 166 -11.85 -6.82 -10.45
C LEU A 166 -13.23 -6.13 -10.30
N ILE A 167 -13.55 -5.61 -9.12
CA ILE A 167 -14.79 -4.85 -8.89
C ILE A 167 -14.85 -3.65 -9.82
N SER A 168 -13.78 -2.85 -9.91
CA SER A 168 -13.71 -1.72 -10.83
C SER A 168 -13.91 -2.13 -12.28
N SER A 169 -13.20 -3.15 -12.75
CA SER A 169 -13.31 -3.63 -14.14
C SER A 169 -14.73 -4.11 -14.46
N LEU A 170 -15.35 -4.94 -13.61
CA LEU A 170 -16.70 -5.46 -13.83
C LEU A 170 -17.78 -4.37 -13.83
N VAL A 171 -17.61 -3.33 -13.01
CA VAL A 171 -18.55 -2.19 -13.00
C VAL A 171 -18.41 -1.36 -14.28
N PHE A 172 -17.19 -1.12 -14.77
CA PHE A 172 -16.99 -0.33 -15.99
C PHE A 172 -17.24 -1.10 -17.29
N GLU A 173 -17.13 -2.43 -17.29
CA GLU A 173 -17.46 -3.31 -18.43
C GLU A 173 -18.95 -3.22 -18.84
N GLN A 174 -19.82 -2.70 -17.97
CA GLN A 174 -21.23 -2.42 -18.28
C GLN A 174 -21.43 -1.28 -19.30
N THR A 175 -20.36 -0.56 -19.68
CA THR A 175 -20.43 0.42 -20.76
C THR A 175 -20.47 -0.31 -22.10
N PRO A 176 -21.46 -0.04 -22.98
CA PRO A 176 -21.56 -0.73 -24.25
C PRO A 176 -20.28 -0.51 -25.07
N HIS A 177 -19.67 -1.61 -25.50
CA HIS A 177 -18.60 -1.62 -26.50
C HIS A 177 -19.09 -0.91 -27.76
N LYS A 178 -18.92 0.41 -27.85
CA LYS A 178 -18.62 0.99 -29.15
C LYS A 178 -17.30 0.38 -29.53
N GLY A 179 -17.31 -0.51 -30.52
CA GLY A 179 -16.15 -1.28 -30.96
C GLY A 179 -14.92 -0.37 -30.92
N PHE A 180 -14.02 -0.65 -29.98
CA PHE A 180 -12.72 0.01 -29.90
C PHE A 180 -11.83 -0.65 -30.96
N THR A 181 -12.33 -0.62 -32.20
CA THR A 181 -11.68 -1.13 -33.39
C THR A 181 -11.36 0.11 -34.22
N GLU A 182 -10.06 0.30 -34.46
CA GLU A 182 -9.49 1.23 -35.44
C GLU A 182 -9.78 2.73 -35.24
N PHE A 183 -9.06 3.40 -34.34
CA PHE A 183 -8.40 4.70 -34.61
C PHE A 183 -7.63 5.25 -33.38
N LEU A 184 -6.64 4.52 -32.87
CA LEU A 184 -5.47 5.24 -32.34
C LEU A 184 -4.52 5.35 -33.53
N LEU A 185 -4.35 6.57 -34.05
CA LEU A 185 -3.36 6.89 -35.07
C LEU A 185 -2.04 6.26 -34.63
N GLU A 186 -1.35 5.52 -35.50
CA GLU A 186 -0.11 4.81 -35.16
C GLU A 186 0.95 5.77 -34.57
N ASP A 187 0.87 7.05 -34.93
CA ASP A 187 1.64 8.16 -34.36
C ASP A 187 1.40 8.40 -32.86
N GLN A 188 0.19 8.19 -32.33
CA GLN A 188 -0.12 8.33 -30.89
C GLN A 188 0.44 7.18 -30.06
N LEU A 189 0.50 5.97 -30.64
CA LEU A 189 1.13 4.81 -29.99
C LEU A 189 2.66 4.98 -29.88
N MET A 190 3.27 5.69 -30.84
CA MET A 190 4.71 5.97 -30.84
C MET A 190 5.17 6.89 -29.72
N SER A 191 4.25 7.67 -29.14
CA SER A 191 4.48 8.50 -27.94
C SER A 191 4.20 7.79 -26.62
N CYS A 192 3.62 6.59 -26.59
CA CYS A 192 3.39 5.86 -25.34
C CYS A 192 4.68 5.26 -24.74
N GLY A 193 4.62 4.85 -23.47
CA GLY A 193 5.68 4.15 -22.77
C GLY A 193 6.81 5.07 -22.34
N ALA A 194 8.07 4.65 -22.54
CA ALA A 194 9.24 5.43 -22.14
C ALA A 194 9.39 6.78 -22.87
N LYS A 195 8.67 6.96 -23.99
CA LYS A 195 8.67 8.19 -24.81
C LYS A 195 7.52 9.15 -24.48
N ASP A 196 6.71 8.84 -23.47
CA ASP A 196 5.60 9.71 -23.08
C ASP A 196 6.13 11.01 -22.48
N CYS A 197 6.14 12.06 -23.30
CA CYS A 197 6.37 13.41 -22.84
C CYS A 197 5.05 13.98 -22.35
N LEU A 198 4.95 14.24 -21.04
CA LEU A 198 3.86 14.92 -20.32
C LEU A 198 3.36 16.25 -20.96
N MET A 199 4.04 16.73 -22.01
CA MET A 199 3.80 17.91 -22.83
C MET A 199 2.71 17.76 -23.90
N SER A 200 2.30 16.55 -24.27
CA SER A 200 1.24 16.42 -25.29
C SER A 200 -0.13 16.58 -24.64
N THR A 201 -0.60 17.83 -24.58
CA THR A 201 -2.00 18.22 -24.47
C THR A 201 -2.82 17.76 -25.68
N VAL A 202 -2.73 16.47 -26.01
CA VAL A 202 -3.80 15.81 -26.75
C VAL A 202 -4.60 15.06 -25.70
N ALA A 203 -5.40 15.83 -24.95
CA ALA A 203 -6.64 15.28 -24.44
C ALA A 203 -7.45 14.87 -25.68
N THR A 204 -7.22 13.66 -26.19
CA THR A 204 -8.19 13.04 -27.07
C THR A 204 -9.49 13.02 -26.28
N ASN A 205 -10.43 13.84 -26.74
CA ASN A 205 -11.80 13.99 -26.28
C ASN A 205 -12.62 12.69 -26.44
N THR A 206 -12.00 11.52 -26.28
CA THR A 206 -12.56 10.20 -26.55
C THR A 206 -12.34 9.20 -25.42
N THR A 207 -11.82 9.58 -24.25
CA THR A 207 -12.18 8.85 -23.02
C THR A 207 -13.61 9.20 -22.69
N THR A 208 -14.56 8.36 -23.13
CA THR A 208 -15.94 8.41 -22.65
C THR A 208 -15.92 8.29 -21.13
N GLN A 209 -16.16 9.41 -20.44
CA GLN A 209 -16.26 9.41 -19.00
C GLN A 209 -17.37 8.42 -18.59
N PRO A 210 -17.10 7.48 -17.66
CA PRO A 210 -18.09 6.49 -17.28
C PRO A 210 -19.34 7.18 -16.72
N SER A 211 -20.51 6.57 -16.92
CA SER A 211 -21.76 7.18 -16.47
C SER A 211 -21.76 7.41 -14.96
N GLN A 212 -22.35 8.53 -14.51
CA GLN A 212 -22.39 8.89 -13.07
C GLN A 212 -22.98 7.77 -12.21
N LYS A 213 -23.94 7.02 -12.75
CA LYS A 213 -24.55 5.87 -12.08
C LYS A 213 -23.51 4.79 -11.75
N LEU A 214 -22.62 4.44 -12.69
CA LEU A 214 -21.57 3.44 -12.47
C LEU A 214 -20.55 3.92 -11.43
N ILE A 215 -20.16 5.20 -11.48
CA ILE A 215 -19.26 5.80 -10.50
C ILE A 215 -19.86 5.70 -9.09
N TYR A 216 -21.12 6.08 -8.91
CA TYR A 216 -21.78 6.00 -7.60
C TYR A 216 -22.00 4.56 -7.13
N THR A 217 -22.28 3.62 -8.03
CA THR A 217 -22.35 2.19 -7.68
C THR A 217 -20.99 1.69 -7.16
N LEU A 218 -19.90 2.03 -7.86
CA LEU A 218 -18.54 1.66 -7.44
C LEU A 218 -18.19 2.26 -6.08
N LEU A 219 -18.41 3.57 -5.89
CA LEU A 219 -18.13 4.26 -4.64
C LEU A 219 -18.99 3.73 -3.48
N GLY A 220 -20.24 3.32 -3.75
CA GLY A 220 -21.11 2.66 -2.78
C GLY A 220 -20.55 1.33 -2.29
N ILE A 221 -20.12 0.46 -3.22
CA ILE A 221 -19.48 -0.83 -2.91
C ILE A 221 -18.21 -0.60 -2.06
N TYR A 222 -17.36 0.34 -2.48
CA TYR A 222 -16.11 0.66 -1.78
C TYR A 222 -16.32 1.23 -0.38
N THR A 223 -17.29 2.14 -0.23
CA THR A 223 -17.64 2.69 1.09
C THR A 223 -18.19 1.59 2.01
N GLY A 224 -19.07 0.73 1.52
CA GLY A 224 -19.61 -0.40 2.28
C GLY A 224 -18.51 -1.37 2.74
N SER A 225 -17.57 -1.71 1.86
CA SER A 225 -16.41 -2.55 2.20
C SER A 225 -15.54 -1.93 3.29
N GLY A 226 -15.28 -0.61 3.21
CA GLY A 226 -14.52 0.11 4.23
C GLY A 226 -15.20 0.16 5.59
N VAL A 227 -16.53 0.37 5.64
CA VAL A 227 -17.30 0.33 6.89
C VAL A 227 -17.28 -1.09 7.50
N LEU A 228 -17.45 -2.12 6.67
CA LEU A 228 -17.34 -3.51 7.13
C LEU A 228 -15.96 -3.83 7.71
N ALA A 229 -14.89 -3.29 7.11
CA ALA A 229 -13.53 -3.42 7.64
C ALA A 229 -13.39 -2.81 9.05
N ILE A 230 -13.94 -1.61 9.27
CA ILE A 230 -13.93 -0.95 10.59
C ILE A 230 -14.67 -1.80 11.62
N LEU A 231 -15.87 -2.31 11.27
CA LEU A 231 -16.67 -3.16 12.15
C LEU A 231 -15.94 -4.46 12.49
N LEU A 232 -15.31 -5.10 11.50
CA LEU A 232 -14.52 -6.32 11.69
C LEU A 232 -13.39 -6.11 12.70
N ILE A 233 -12.60 -5.04 12.55
CA ILE A 233 -11.51 -4.72 13.48
C ILE A 233 -12.04 -4.32 14.86
N ALA A 234 -13.04 -3.44 14.92
CA ALA A 234 -13.58 -2.95 16.19
C ALA A 234 -14.12 -4.08 17.07
N MET A 235 -14.85 -5.03 16.47
CA MET A 235 -15.51 -6.11 17.18
C MET A 235 -14.59 -7.31 17.46
N PHE A 236 -13.78 -7.74 16.48
CA PHE A 236 -13.08 -9.03 16.57
C PHE A 236 -11.59 -8.93 16.89
N LEU A 237 -10.96 -7.76 16.71
CA LEU A 237 -9.54 -7.62 17.03
C LEU A 237 -9.37 -7.48 18.54
N GLU A 238 -8.53 -8.30 19.14
CA GLU A 238 -8.24 -8.18 20.57
C GLU A 238 -7.16 -7.10 20.80
N PRO A 239 -7.35 -6.19 21.77
CA PRO A 239 -6.30 -5.26 22.17
C PRO A 239 -5.13 -6.06 22.77
N ILE A 240 -3.91 -5.64 22.45
CA ILE A 240 -2.69 -6.24 23.00
C ILE A 240 -2.04 -5.19 23.89
N ASP A 241 -1.74 -5.58 25.12
CA ASP A 241 -0.89 -4.79 26.01
C ASP A 241 0.57 -4.96 25.60
N ASP A 242 1.22 -3.84 25.34
CA ASP A 242 2.60 -3.79 24.88
C ASP A 242 3.63 -3.89 26.02
N ASN A 243 3.18 -4.12 27.26
CA ASN A 243 4.07 -4.13 28.40
C ASN A 243 5.01 -5.35 28.33
N PRO A 244 6.33 -5.15 28.24
CA PRO A 244 7.28 -6.23 28.42
C PRO A 244 7.06 -6.88 29.79
N PRO A 245 7.24 -8.22 29.92
CA PRO A 245 7.08 -8.91 31.21
C PRO A 245 8.03 -8.41 32.32
N ASN A 246 9.01 -7.57 31.99
CA ASN A 246 9.96 -6.97 32.94
C ASN A 246 9.73 -5.46 33.19
N SER A 247 8.63 -4.88 32.71
CA SER A 247 8.36 -3.42 32.80
C SER A 247 7.39 -3.04 33.92
N GLU A 248 7.11 -3.94 34.87
CA GLU A 248 6.41 -3.59 36.11
C GLU A 248 7.26 -2.58 36.90
N GLY A 249 7.03 -1.29 36.67
CA GLY A 249 7.71 -0.16 37.34
C GLY A 249 8.35 0.88 36.43
N GLU A 250 8.41 0.67 35.11
CA GLU A 250 8.97 1.65 34.17
C GLU A 250 7.93 2.75 33.86
N LYS A 251 8.18 3.98 34.33
CA LYS A 251 7.33 5.14 34.03
C LYS A 251 7.25 5.31 32.51
N SER A 252 6.03 5.48 31.99
CA SER A 252 5.84 5.74 30.57
C SER A 252 6.66 6.97 30.15
N PRO A 253 7.39 6.91 29.02
CA PRO A 253 8.28 8.00 28.64
C PRO A 253 7.51 9.33 28.50
N PRO A 254 8.13 10.49 28.83
CA PRO A 254 7.49 11.79 28.65
C PRO A 254 6.95 11.99 27.23
N PHE A 255 5.86 12.77 27.07
CA PHE A 255 5.26 13.07 25.76
C PHE A 255 6.31 13.58 24.74
N TRP A 256 7.17 14.52 25.15
CA TRP A 256 8.24 15.06 24.31
C TRP A 256 9.26 14.01 23.88
N SER A 257 9.60 13.06 24.75
CA SER A 257 10.49 11.97 24.35
C SER A 257 9.83 11.05 23.32
N THR A 258 8.51 10.82 23.42
CA THR A 258 7.75 10.01 22.46
C THR A 258 7.65 10.71 21.10
N LEU A 259 7.47 12.03 21.10
CA LEU A 259 7.47 12.86 19.90
C LEU A 259 8.84 12.88 19.22
N LEU A 260 9.92 12.92 20.01
CA LEU A 260 11.29 12.96 19.50
C LEU A 260 11.84 11.57 19.17
N SER A 261 11.21 10.48 19.62
CA SER A 261 11.69 9.09 19.42
C SER A 261 11.98 8.77 17.96
N THR A 262 11.14 9.20 17.03
CA THR A 262 11.34 9.02 15.57
C THR A 262 12.67 9.65 15.13
N PHE A 263 12.94 10.88 15.55
CA PHE A 263 14.17 11.62 15.20
C PHE A 263 15.39 11.12 15.98
N MET A 264 15.21 10.69 17.24
CA MET A 264 16.30 10.10 18.03
C MET A 264 16.79 8.80 17.40
N LEU A 265 15.88 7.99 16.83
CA LEU A 265 16.23 6.74 16.18
C LEU A 265 17.05 6.95 14.90
N LEU A 266 16.93 8.11 14.23
CA LEU A 266 17.78 8.47 13.09
C LEU A 266 19.27 8.61 13.45
N ARG A 267 19.63 8.63 14.73
CA ARG A 267 21.05 8.55 15.16
C ARG A 267 21.61 7.13 15.12
N ASP A 268 20.76 6.12 15.03
CA ASP A 268 21.19 4.72 14.90
C ASP A 268 21.69 4.47 13.47
N LYS A 269 22.99 4.16 13.35
CA LYS A 269 23.64 3.87 12.05
C LYS A 269 22.93 2.75 11.28
N ARG A 270 22.34 1.78 11.98
CA ARG A 270 21.58 0.69 11.35
C ARG A 270 20.35 1.23 10.64
N LEU A 271 19.63 2.17 11.27
CA LEU A 271 18.48 2.79 10.64
C LEU A 271 18.91 3.61 9.42
N CYS A 272 19.97 4.41 9.54
CA CYS A 272 20.47 5.23 8.43
C CYS A 272 20.75 4.42 7.15
N LEU A 273 21.33 3.23 7.30
CA LEU A 273 21.60 2.34 6.16
C LEU A 273 20.31 1.72 5.58
N LEU A 274 19.30 1.50 6.42
CA LEU A 274 18.04 0.88 6.01
C LEU A 274 17.07 1.84 5.32
N ILE A 275 17.21 3.16 5.52
CA ILE A 275 16.33 4.22 4.97
C ILE A 275 16.10 4.10 3.46
N LEU A 276 17.11 3.66 2.71
CA LEU A 276 17.01 3.53 1.25
C LEU A 276 15.99 2.48 0.81
N LEU A 277 15.76 1.44 1.63
CA LEU A 277 14.83 0.36 1.32
C LEU A 277 13.35 0.80 1.31
N PRO A 278 12.79 1.45 2.35
CA PRO A 278 11.44 2.00 2.29
C PRO A 278 11.33 3.12 1.25
N LEU A 279 12.35 3.98 1.10
CA LEU A 279 12.35 5.01 0.06
C LEU A 279 12.15 4.41 -1.33
N TYR A 280 12.92 3.37 -1.65
CA TYR A 280 12.76 2.63 -2.91
C TYR A 280 11.40 1.94 -3.02
N SER A 281 10.88 1.35 -1.93
CA SER A 281 9.55 0.73 -1.89
C SER A 281 8.44 1.71 -2.30
N GLY A 282 8.48 2.95 -1.78
CA GLY A 282 7.53 3.99 -2.16
C GLY A 282 7.67 4.43 -3.62
N LEU A 283 8.91 4.63 -4.08
CA LEU A 283 9.18 5.02 -5.48
C LEU A 283 8.64 3.99 -6.48
N GLN A 284 8.93 2.70 -6.27
CA GLN A 284 8.53 1.65 -7.20
C GLN A 284 7.00 1.43 -7.20
N GLN A 285 6.32 1.57 -6.05
CA GLN A 285 4.85 1.50 -5.99
C GLN A 285 4.19 2.73 -6.63
N GLY A 286 4.76 3.92 -6.44
CA GLY A 286 4.31 5.13 -7.13
C GLY A 286 4.46 5.01 -8.65
N PHE A 287 5.58 4.46 -9.13
CA PHE A 287 5.80 4.21 -10.55
C PHE A 287 4.76 3.26 -11.14
N ILE A 288 4.54 2.07 -10.54
CA ILE A 288 3.62 1.08 -11.11
C ILE A 288 2.16 1.57 -11.07
N SER A 289 1.74 2.26 -10.01
CA SER A 289 0.35 2.72 -9.85
C SER A 289 0.03 4.03 -10.59
N GLY A 290 1.03 4.87 -10.83
CA GLY A 290 0.89 6.18 -11.49
C GLY A 290 1.36 6.19 -12.94
N GLU A 291 2.67 6.06 -13.15
CA GLU A 291 3.30 6.23 -14.47
C GLU A 291 3.04 5.03 -15.39
N TYR A 292 3.16 3.80 -14.89
CA TYR A 292 2.95 2.63 -15.73
C TYR A 292 1.49 2.48 -16.19
N THR A 293 0.53 2.65 -15.27
CA THR A 293 -0.90 2.58 -15.61
C THR A 293 -1.31 3.67 -16.59
N ARG A 294 -0.73 4.88 -16.50
CA ARG A 294 -1.00 5.99 -17.41
C ARG A 294 -0.28 5.81 -18.75
N SER A 295 1.04 5.81 -18.73
CA SER A 295 1.89 6.02 -19.90
C SER A 295 2.05 4.75 -20.73
N TYR A 296 1.91 3.56 -20.13
CA TYR A 296 1.97 2.29 -20.84
C TYR A 296 0.56 1.74 -21.10
N VAL A 297 -0.22 1.50 -20.03
CA VAL A 297 -1.50 0.78 -20.17
C VAL A 297 -2.60 1.66 -20.74
N THR A 298 -2.90 2.80 -20.12
CA THR A 298 -4.00 3.66 -20.56
C THR A 298 -3.72 4.27 -21.94
N CYS A 299 -2.47 4.67 -22.20
CA CYS A 299 -2.06 5.21 -23.49
C CYS A 299 -2.24 4.20 -24.65
N ALA A 300 -1.86 2.93 -24.45
CA ALA A 300 -1.91 1.93 -25.53
C ALA A 300 -3.22 1.12 -25.60
N LEU A 301 -3.83 0.81 -24.45
CA LEU A 301 -4.97 -0.11 -24.34
C LEU A 301 -6.26 0.55 -23.83
N GLY A 302 -6.15 1.71 -23.18
CA GLY A 302 -7.28 2.40 -22.53
C GLY A 302 -7.47 2.04 -21.05
N ILE A 303 -8.28 2.84 -20.35
CA ILE A 303 -8.48 2.78 -18.90
C ILE A 303 -9.08 1.44 -18.42
N GLN A 304 -9.90 0.80 -19.25
CA GLN A 304 -10.55 -0.47 -18.93
C GLN A 304 -9.56 -1.62 -18.67
N PHE A 305 -8.34 -1.53 -19.25
CA PHE A 305 -7.30 -2.54 -19.07
C PHE A 305 -6.44 -2.34 -17.81
N VAL A 306 -6.50 -1.17 -17.17
CA VAL A 306 -5.71 -0.86 -15.97
C VAL A 306 -6.01 -1.87 -14.85
N GLY A 307 -7.29 -2.18 -14.62
CA GLY A 307 -7.69 -3.14 -13.60
C GLY A 307 -7.11 -4.53 -13.84
N TYR A 308 -7.29 -5.08 -15.04
CA TYR A 308 -6.80 -6.43 -15.38
C TYR A 308 -5.28 -6.56 -15.26
N VAL A 309 -4.54 -5.52 -15.65
CA VAL A 309 -3.08 -5.50 -15.55
C VAL A 309 -2.62 -5.45 -14.09
N MET A 310 -3.27 -4.63 -13.26
CA MET A 310 -2.94 -4.52 -11.83
C MET A 310 -3.34 -5.79 -11.04
N ILE A 311 -4.31 -6.57 -11.51
CA ILE A 311 -4.60 -7.91 -10.96
C ILE A 311 -3.36 -8.81 -11.04
N CYS A 312 -2.61 -8.81 -12.15
CA CYS A 312 -1.40 -9.61 -12.29
C CYS A 312 -0.33 -9.20 -11.26
N PHE A 313 -0.13 -7.90 -11.07
CA PHE A 313 0.76 -7.36 -10.04
C PHE A 313 0.35 -7.84 -8.63
N SER A 314 -0.92 -7.66 -8.27
CA SER A 314 -1.41 -8.01 -6.93
C SER A 314 -1.43 -9.51 -6.67
N ALA A 315 -1.78 -10.33 -7.66
CA ALA A 315 -1.77 -11.79 -7.54
C ALA A 315 -0.35 -12.34 -7.34
N ALA A 316 0.61 -11.82 -8.11
CA ALA A 316 2.01 -12.20 -7.99
C ALA A 316 2.60 -11.74 -6.65
N SER A 317 2.36 -10.48 -6.25
CA SER A 317 2.85 -9.93 -4.97
C SER A 317 2.27 -10.73 -3.80
N SER A 318 0.96 -10.96 -3.76
CA SER A 318 0.28 -11.74 -2.72
C SER A 318 0.88 -13.15 -2.59
N SER A 319 0.95 -13.90 -3.69
CA SER A 319 1.45 -15.27 -3.70
C SER A 319 2.91 -15.35 -3.23
N CYS A 320 3.75 -14.42 -3.69
CA CYS A 320 5.16 -14.36 -3.33
C CYS A 320 5.37 -13.94 -1.86
N SER A 321 4.52 -13.09 -1.29
CA SER A 321 4.61 -12.66 0.10
C SER A 321 4.51 -13.82 1.09
N LEU A 322 3.63 -14.81 0.84
CA LEU A 322 3.56 -16.02 1.65
C LEU A 322 4.80 -16.90 1.47
N LEU A 323 5.25 -17.04 0.21
CA LEU A 323 6.38 -17.87 -0.15
C LEU A 323 7.68 -17.36 0.47
N TYR A 324 7.97 -16.07 0.34
CA TYR A 324 9.16 -15.43 0.90
C TYR A 324 9.15 -15.39 2.43
N GLY A 325 7.97 -15.28 3.06
CA GLY A 325 7.83 -15.46 4.50
C GLY A 325 8.38 -16.80 4.99
N LYS A 326 8.22 -17.88 4.19
CA LYS A 326 8.78 -19.22 4.49
C LYS A 326 10.22 -19.37 4.01
N ILE A 327 10.52 -18.99 2.77
CA ILE A 327 11.85 -19.16 2.15
C ILE A 327 12.92 -18.40 2.93
N SER A 328 12.61 -17.20 3.45
CA SER A 328 13.55 -16.37 4.20
C SER A 328 14.15 -17.07 5.44
N GLN A 329 13.47 -18.09 5.97
CA GLN A 329 13.94 -18.89 7.11
C GLN A 329 15.08 -19.84 6.71
N TYR A 330 15.14 -20.25 5.43
CA TYR A 330 16.12 -21.21 4.93
C TYR A 330 17.27 -20.54 4.17
N THR A 331 16.96 -19.57 3.29
CA THR A 331 17.96 -18.93 2.42
C THR A 331 18.56 -17.66 3.01
N GLY A 332 17.95 -17.14 4.07
CA GLY A 332 18.22 -15.79 4.57
C GLY A 332 17.65 -14.69 3.67
N ARG A 333 17.74 -13.44 4.15
CA ARG A 333 17.10 -12.27 3.51
C ARG A 333 17.92 -11.70 2.33
N ALA A 334 19.25 -11.83 2.38
CA ALA A 334 20.13 -11.28 1.34
C ALA A 334 19.84 -11.88 -0.05
N VAL A 335 19.59 -13.19 -0.11
CA VAL A 335 19.23 -13.90 -1.35
C VAL A 335 17.91 -13.37 -1.91
N LEU A 336 16.91 -13.12 -1.05
CA LEU A 336 15.62 -12.58 -1.47
C LEU A 336 15.76 -11.16 -2.02
N TYR A 337 16.55 -10.30 -1.36
CA TYR A 337 16.83 -8.96 -1.88
C TYR A 337 17.55 -8.98 -3.22
N ALA A 338 18.54 -9.86 -3.39
CA ALA A 338 19.21 -10.03 -4.67
C ALA A 338 18.23 -10.43 -5.78
N LEU A 339 17.33 -11.39 -5.51
CA LEU A 339 16.27 -11.80 -6.43
C LEU A 339 15.35 -10.63 -6.80
N GLY A 340 14.88 -9.86 -5.80
CA GLY A 340 14.05 -8.68 -6.01
C GLY A 340 14.74 -7.61 -6.86
N THR A 341 16.02 -7.31 -6.59
CA THR A 341 16.82 -6.34 -7.35
C THR A 341 17.01 -6.77 -8.80
N VAL A 342 17.40 -8.03 -9.04
CA VAL A 342 17.61 -8.54 -10.42
C VAL A 342 16.30 -8.50 -11.21
N THR A 343 15.18 -8.87 -10.57
CA THR A 343 13.86 -8.87 -11.22
C THR A 343 13.43 -7.45 -11.60
N HIS A 344 13.50 -6.49 -10.67
CA HIS A 344 13.18 -5.09 -10.97
C HIS A 344 14.12 -4.48 -12.01
N LEU A 345 15.43 -4.72 -11.93
CA LEU A 345 16.38 -4.20 -12.92
C LEU A 345 16.04 -4.73 -14.32
N SER A 346 15.70 -6.01 -14.42
CA SER A 346 15.27 -6.62 -15.68
C SER A 346 13.98 -6.00 -16.22
N CYS A 347 12.99 -5.76 -15.35
CA CYS A 347 11.75 -5.06 -15.73
C CYS A 347 12.01 -3.62 -16.18
N ILE A 348 12.85 -2.87 -15.46
CA ILE A 348 13.18 -1.47 -15.81
C ILE A 348 13.87 -1.41 -17.17
N VAL A 349 14.88 -2.25 -17.41
CA VAL A 349 15.55 -2.33 -18.71
C VAL A 349 14.56 -2.70 -19.82
N SER A 350 13.67 -3.67 -19.55
CA SER A 350 12.63 -4.06 -20.50
C SER A 350 11.69 -2.89 -20.82
N LEU A 351 11.21 -2.16 -19.81
CA LEU A 351 10.31 -1.01 -19.99
C LEU A 351 10.98 0.14 -20.76
N LEU A 352 12.28 0.38 -20.56
CA LEU A 352 13.03 1.42 -21.27
C LEU A 352 13.25 1.08 -22.75
N LEU A 353 13.43 -0.20 -23.08
CA LEU A 353 13.70 -0.66 -24.45
C LEU A 353 12.42 -1.00 -25.22
N TRP A 354 11.35 -1.33 -24.51
CA TRP A 354 10.09 -1.78 -25.10
C TRP A 354 9.22 -0.60 -25.54
N GLN A 355 8.74 -0.68 -26.79
CA GLN A 355 7.71 0.23 -27.30
C GLN A 355 6.33 -0.46 -27.19
N PRO A 356 5.37 0.12 -26.44
CA PRO A 356 4.04 -0.44 -26.28
C PRO A 356 3.32 -0.59 -27.63
N ARG A 357 3.04 -1.82 -28.04
CA ARG A 357 2.24 -2.14 -29.23
C ARG A 357 1.08 -3.04 -28.85
N THR A 358 -0.10 -2.79 -29.39
CA THR A 358 -1.31 -3.59 -29.13
C THR A 358 -1.14 -5.07 -29.54
N ALA A 359 -0.28 -5.37 -30.51
CA ALA A 359 0.04 -6.76 -30.89
C ALA A 359 0.75 -7.56 -29.77
N GLN A 360 1.38 -6.89 -28.80
CA GLN A 360 2.16 -7.50 -27.72
C GLN A 360 1.41 -7.45 -26.37
N MET A 361 0.10 -7.73 -26.39
CA MET A 361 -0.77 -7.70 -25.20
C MET A 361 -0.16 -8.39 -23.97
N ALA A 362 0.47 -9.56 -24.15
CA ALA A 362 1.02 -10.33 -23.04
C ALA A 362 2.04 -9.55 -22.18
N VAL A 363 2.84 -8.67 -22.79
CA VAL A 363 3.90 -7.90 -22.12
C VAL A 363 3.31 -6.96 -21.07
N PHE A 364 2.12 -6.39 -21.34
CA PHE A 364 1.41 -5.52 -20.41
C PHE A 364 1.01 -6.22 -19.11
N PHE A 365 0.87 -7.55 -19.12
CA PHE A 365 0.48 -8.35 -17.94
C PHE A 365 1.68 -9.03 -17.26
N ILE A 366 2.66 -9.48 -18.05
CA ILE A 366 3.86 -10.15 -17.54
C ILE A 366 4.73 -9.18 -16.72
N LEU A 367 4.98 -7.97 -17.23
CA LEU A 367 5.87 -7.02 -16.55
C LEU A 367 5.35 -6.62 -15.15
N PRO A 368 4.05 -6.30 -14.97
CA PRO A 368 3.50 -6.02 -13.64
C PRO A 368 3.44 -7.26 -12.75
N GLY A 369 3.24 -8.46 -13.30
CA GLY A 369 3.38 -9.70 -12.56
C GLY A 369 4.79 -9.87 -11.97
N LEU A 370 5.83 -9.70 -12.79
CA LEU A 370 7.23 -9.73 -12.34
C LEU A 370 7.57 -8.59 -11.37
N TRP A 371 7.00 -7.40 -11.59
CA TRP A 371 7.10 -6.29 -10.65
C TRP A 371 6.49 -6.66 -9.29
N GLY A 372 5.35 -7.36 -9.28
CA GLY A 372 4.72 -7.88 -8.07
C GLY A 372 5.59 -8.91 -7.33
N VAL A 373 6.29 -9.78 -8.06
CA VAL A 373 7.25 -10.75 -7.49
C VAL A 373 8.34 -10.02 -6.69
N ALA A 374 8.85 -8.90 -7.20
CA ALA A 374 9.88 -8.13 -6.51
C ALA A 374 9.31 -7.21 -5.41
N ASP A 375 8.15 -6.59 -5.62
CA ASP A 375 7.41 -5.81 -4.61
C ASP A 375 7.18 -6.61 -3.33
N ALA A 376 6.81 -7.89 -3.45
CA ALA A 376 6.64 -8.78 -2.30
C ALA A 376 7.91 -8.90 -1.45
N VAL A 377 9.11 -8.86 -2.04
CA VAL A 377 10.38 -8.86 -1.29
C VAL A 377 10.48 -7.58 -0.49
N TRP A 378 10.35 -6.42 -1.14
CA TRP A 378 10.51 -5.11 -0.51
C TRP A 378 9.51 -4.93 0.64
N GLN A 379 8.24 -5.24 0.42
CA GLN A 379 7.22 -5.03 1.46
C GLN A 379 7.37 -6.00 2.65
N THR A 380 7.48 -7.31 2.39
CA THR A 380 7.52 -8.29 3.47
C THR A 380 8.83 -8.23 4.24
N GLN A 381 9.97 -8.21 3.54
CA GLN A 381 11.27 -8.32 4.19
C GLN A 381 11.63 -7.03 4.93
N ASN A 382 11.32 -5.85 4.36
CA ASN A 382 11.61 -4.60 5.06
C ASN A 382 10.79 -4.49 6.35
N SER A 383 9.48 -4.80 6.32
CA SER A 383 8.63 -4.75 7.51
C SER A 383 9.17 -5.64 8.63
N VAL A 384 9.62 -6.85 8.28
CA VAL A 384 10.19 -7.78 9.27
C VAL A 384 11.58 -7.33 9.73
N ILE A 385 12.42 -6.70 8.88
CA ILE A 385 13.73 -6.18 9.32
C ILE A 385 13.52 -5.12 10.40
N TYR A 386 12.60 -4.19 10.17
CA TYR A 386 12.31 -3.12 11.12
C TYR A 386 11.75 -3.69 12.44
N GLY A 387 10.82 -4.65 12.36
CA GLY A 387 10.24 -5.28 13.55
C GLY A 387 11.24 -6.09 14.39
N VAL A 388 12.20 -6.76 13.74
CA VAL A 388 13.20 -7.61 14.44
C VAL A 388 14.38 -6.79 14.98
N LEU A 389 14.90 -5.81 14.22
CA LEU A 389 16.07 -5.04 14.64
C LEU A 389 15.77 -4.01 15.73
N PHE A 390 14.55 -3.48 15.75
CA PHE A 390 14.14 -2.39 16.63
C PHE A 390 13.01 -2.81 17.58
N GLU A 391 13.06 -4.03 18.14
CA GLU A 391 12.02 -4.57 19.03
C GLU A 391 11.65 -3.62 20.18
N LYS A 392 12.65 -2.97 20.80
CA LYS A 392 12.46 -2.01 21.90
C LYS A 392 11.79 -0.69 21.49
N ASN A 393 12.02 -0.24 20.26
CA ASN A 393 11.57 1.05 19.75
C ASN A 393 10.73 0.89 18.46
N LYS A 394 9.92 -0.17 18.39
CA LYS A 394 9.19 -0.58 17.18
C LYS A 394 8.24 0.47 16.63
N GLU A 395 7.56 1.22 17.49
CA GLU A 395 6.69 2.33 17.08
C GLU A 395 7.48 3.38 16.29
N ALA A 396 8.62 3.82 16.82
CA ALA A 396 9.50 4.82 16.18
C ALA A 396 10.19 4.26 14.93
N ALA A 397 10.51 2.96 14.92
CA ALA A 397 11.08 2.29 13.75
C ALA A 397 10.07 2.22 12.61
N PHE A 398 8.84 1.79 12.86
CA PHE A 398 7.80 1.75 11.82
C PHE A 398 7.34 3.15 11.40
N ALA A 399 7.35 4.13 12.30
CA ALA A 399 7.17 5.54 11.94
C ALA A 399 8.25 6.01 10.94
N ASN A 400 9.53 5.71 11.19
CA ASN A 400 10.61 6.00 10.23
C ASN A 400 10.43 5.22 8.92
N TYR A 401 10.05 3.94 8.98
CA TYR A 401 9.77 3.17 7.77
C TYR A 401 8.74 3.88 6.89
N ARG A 402 7.61 4.31 7.48
CA ARG A 402 6.53 4.97 6.74
C ARG A 402 6.91 6.38 6.28
N LEU A 403 7.75 7.08 7.03
CA LEU A 403 8.28 8.39 6.63
C LEU A 403 9.04 8.30 5.31
N TRP A 404 10.01 7.38 5.22
CA TRP A 404 10.85 7.25 4.04
C TRP A 404 10.10 6.62 2.86
N GLU A 405 9.16 5.71 3.12
CA GLU A 405 8.27 5.18 2.09
C GLU A 405 7.34 6.27 1.52
N ALA A 406 6.77 7.12 2.39
CA ALA A 406 5.97 8.26 1.96
C ALA A 406 6.78 9.25 1.13
N LEU A 407 8.05 9.51 1.50
CA LEU A 407 8.93 10.34 0.68
C LEU A 407 9.11 9.76 -0.73
N GLY A 408 9.23 8.43 -0.84
CA GLY A 408 9.31 7.75 -2.12
C GLY A 408 8.06 7.97 -2.98
N PHE A 409 6.88 7.85 -2.38
CA PHE A 409 5.62 8.18 -3.06
C PHE A 409 5.54 9.66 -3.47
N VAL A 410 5.93 10.58 -2.58
CA VAL A 410 5.94 12.03 -2.88
C VAL A 410 6.88 12.35 -4.03
N ILE A 411 8.05 11.72 -4.12
CA ILE A 411 8.95 11.91 -5.27
C ILE A 411 8.32 11.35 -6.54
N ALA A 412 7.74 10.14 -6.49
CA ALA A 412 7.11 9.51 -7.65
C ALA A 412 5.95 10.35 -8.21
N PHE A 413 5.01 10.79 -7.37
CA PHE A 413 3.88 11.62 -7.80
C PHE A 413 4.25 13.10 -8.00
N GLY A 414 5.23 13.61 -7.24
CA GLY A 414 5.68 15.00 -7.31
C GLY A 414 6.45 15.31 -8.59
N ASN A 415 7.22 14.37 -9.13
CA ASN A 415 7.87 14.53 -10.43
C ASN A 415 6.86 14.72 -11.59
N ALA A 416 5.66 14.13 -11.46
CA ALA A 416 4.58 14.35 -12.42
C ALA A 416 4.01 15.78 -12.37
N ILE A 417 4.17 16.48 -11.22
CA ILE A 417 3.72 17.87 -11.03
C ILE A 417 4.83 18.87 -11.36
N LEU A 418 6.08 18.58 -10.96
CA LEU A 418 7.22 19.48 -11.11
C LEU A 418 7.86 19.46 -12.50
N SER A 419 7.43 18.56 -13.38
CA SER A 419 7.86 18.57 -14.77
C SER A 419 7.43 19.90 -15.43
N PRO A 420 8.38 20.69 -15.96
CA PRO A 420 8.12 22.05 -16.42
C PRO A 420 7.22 21.98 -17.67
N GLY A 421 5.93 22.23 -17.49
CA GLY A 421 4.96 22.14 -18.59
C GLY A 421 3.49 22.23 -18.22
N GLN A 422 3.10 22.04 -16.95
CA GLN A 422 1.76 22.44 -16.52
C GLN A 422 1.72 23.97 -16.38
N PRO A 423 1.03 24.72 -17.26
CA PRO A 423 0.70 26.10 -16.92
C PRO A 423 -0.11 26.03 -15.63
N ALA A 424 0.37 26.71 -14.60
CA ALA A 424 -0.38 26.96 -13.39
C ALA A 424 -1.66 27.71 -13.79
N GLN A 425 -2.74 26.98 -14.05
CA GLN A 425 -4.08 27.57 -14.07
C GLN A 425 -4.50 27.79 -12.62
N VAL A 426 -3.82 28.75 -12.01
CA VAL A 426 -4.26 29.48 -10.84
C VAL A 426 -5.51 30.23 -11.27
N THR A 427 -6.65 29.79 -10.74
CA THR A 427 -7.90 30.56 -10.52
C THR A 427 -8.31 31.55 -11.61
N GLN A 428 -9.40 31.22 -12.30
CA GLN A 428 -10.53 32.13 -12.45
C GLN A 428 -11.83 31.40 -12.13
#